data_AF-A0A6B3IJL5-F1
#
_entry.id   AF-A0A6B3IJL5-F1
#
_cell.length_a   1.000
_cell.length_b   1.000
_cell.length_c   1.000
_cell.angle_alpha   90.00
_cell.angle_beta   90.00
_cell.angle_gamma   90.00
#
_symmetry.space_group_name_H-M   'P 1'
#
loop_
_entity.id
_entity.type
_entity.pdbx_description
1 polymer ?
#
loop_
_entity_poly.entity_id
_entity_poly.type
_entity_poly.pdbx_seq_one_letter_code
_entity_poly.pdbx_strand_id
1 'polypeptide(L)' 'EREAGATLLVRHHRGARLTAAGELLAGRARRVLDELDQARHELAQLAGLSGGRLRVGTFTTAGVHLLPPVLSAFRR' A
#
# COMPACT_ATOMS: atom_id res chain seq x y z
N GLU A 1 0.96 -12.47 16.02
CA GLU A 1 1.71 -13.72 16.33
C GLU A 1 0.83 -14.71 17.08
N ARG A 2 0.24 -14.35 18.24
CA ARG A 2 -0.64 -15.26 19.00
C ARG A 2 -1.82 -15.81 18.18
N GLU A 3 -2.57 -14.94 17.51
CA GLU A 3 -3.68 -15.35 16.63
C GLU A 3 -3.22 -16.11 15.39
N ALA A 4 -2.02 -15.78 14.89
CA ALA A 4 -1.42 -16.46 13.74
C ALA A 4 -0.81 -17.84 14.11
N GLY A 5 -0.72 -18.16 15.41
CA GLY A 5 -0.09 -19.39 15.91
C GLY A 5 1.39 -19.54 15.56
N ALA A 6 2.06 -18.47 15.11
CA ALA A 6 3.41 -18.51 14.57
C ALA A 6 4.23 -17.27 14.94
N THR A 7 5.53 -17.46 15.11
CA THR A 7 6.51 -16.36 15.21
C THR A 7 6.70 -15.74 13.84
N LEU A 8 6.39 -14.46 13.71
CA LEU A 8 6.42 -13.70 12.46
C LEU A 8 7.67 -12.83 12.35
N LEU A 9 8.26 -12.45 13.48
CA LEU A 9 9.45 -11.61 13.55
C LEU A 9 10.57 -12.27 14.35
N VAL A 10 11.80 -12.15 13.86
CA VAL A 10 13.02 -12.44 14.60
C VAL A 10 13.75 -11.13 14.90
N ARG A 11 14.06 -10.90 16.17
CA ARG A 11 14.76 -9.71 16.64
C ARG A 11 16.27 -9.93 16.66
N HIS A 12 17.01 -8.93 16.20
CA HIS A 12 18.46 -8.84 16.27
C HIS A 12 18.87 -7.48 16.83
N HIS A 13 20.15 -7.35 17.22
CA HIS A 13 20.73 -6.09 17.71
C HIS A 13 20.60 -4.89 16.76
N ARG A 14 20.34 -5.12 15.46
CA ARG A 14 20.13 -4.08 14.42
C ARG A 14 18.68 -3.92 13.97
N GLY A 15 17.71 -4.55 14.64
CA GLY A 15 16.28 -4.45 14.29
C GLY A 15 15.58 -5.80 14.18
N ALA A 16 14.43 -5.84 13.53
CA ALA A 16 13.64 -7.05 13.32
C ALA A 16 13.62 -7.48 11.85
N ARG A 17 13.57 -8.78 11.59
CA ARG A 17 13.33 -9.36 10.26
C ARG A 17 12.12 -10.28 10.29
N LEU A 18 11.45 -10.42 9.16
CA LEU A 18 10.36 -11.38 9.02
C LEU A 18 10.91 -12.81 9.03
N THR A 19 10.15 -13.72 9.64
CA THR A 19 10.31 -15.16 9.42
C THR A 19 9.66 -15.56 8.09
N ALA A 20 9.81 -16.81 7.66
CA ALA A 20 9.07 -17.33 6.51
C ALA A 20 7.55 -17.20 6.68
N ALA A 21 7.03 -17.43 7.90
CA ALA A 21 5.62 -17.21 8.22
C ALA A 21 5.27 -15.71 8.19
N GLY A 22 6.17 -14.85 8.66
CA GLY A 22 6.05 -13.39 8.58
C GLY A 22 5.94 -12.88 7.15
N GLU A 23 6.80 -13.34 6.25
CA GLU A 23 6.79 -12.98 4.83
C GLU A 23 5.47 -13.41 4.15
N LEU A 24 5.05 -14.65 4.39
CA LEU A 24 3.80 -15.18 3.85
C LEU A 24 2.60 -14.34 4.32
N LEU A 25 2.53 -14.07 5.63
CA LEU A 25 1.43 -13.28 6.18
C LEU A 25 1.48 -11.84 5.68
N ALA A 26 2.65 -11.22 5.61
CA ALA A 26 2.80 -9.85 5.12
C ALA A 26 2.28 -9.70 3.69
N GLY A 27 2.61 -10.66 2.81
CA GLY A 27 2.09 -10.69 1.44
C GLY A 27 0.56 -10.82 1.38
N ARG A 28 -0.04 -11.65 2.24
CA ARG A 28 -1.50 -11.81 2.32
C ARG A 28 -2.19 -10.59 2.91
N ALA A 29 -1.66 -10.06 4.00
CA ALA A 29 -2.17 -8.88 4.68
C ALA A 29 -2.16 -7.67 3.74
N ARG A 30 -1.11 -7.50 2.92
CA ARG A 30 -1.06 -6.45 1.90
C ARG A 30 -2.27 -6.52 0.96
N ARG A 31 -2.54 -7.70 0.39
CA ARG A 31 -3.67 -7.90 -0.53
C ARG A 31 -5.01 -7.63 0.13
N VAL A 32 -5.22 -8.13 1.35
CA VAL A 32 -6.48 -7.90 2.10
C VAL A 32 -6.69 -6.41 2.34
N LEU A 33 -5.64 -5.68 2.71
CA LEU A 33 -5.72 -4.23 2.91
C LEU A 33 -6.02 -3.49 1.61
N ASP A 34 -5.41 -3.91 0.50
CA ASP A 34 -5.65 -3.32 -0.82
C ASP A 34 -7.11 -3.57 -1.27
N GLU A 35 -7.64 -4.77 -1.08
CA GLU A 35 -9.07 -5.10 -1.35
C GLU A 35 -10.02 -4.27 -0.49
N LEU A 36 -9.71 -4.10 0.81
CA LEU A 36 -10.51 -3.25 1.70
C LEU A 36 -10.48 -1.78 1.28
N ASP A 37 -9.34 -1.28 0.81
CA ASP A 37 -9.22 0.07 0.26
C ASP A 37 -10.04 0.22 -1.03
N GLN A 38 -10.05 -0.79 -1.89
CA GLN A 38 -10.84 -0.82 -3.11
C GLN A 38 -12.34 -0.79 -2.82
N ALA A 39 -12.82 -1.65 -1.91
CA ALA A 39 -14.22 -1.66 -1.47
C ALA A 39 -14.65 -0.30 -0.88
N ARG A 40 -13.77 0.36 -0.10
CA ARG A 40 -14.02 1.71 0.39
C ARG A 40 -14.18 2.73 -0.75
N HIS A 41 -13.36 2.64 -1.80
CA HIS A 41 -13.48 3.53 -2.96
C HIS A 41 -14.77 3.29 -3.73
N GLU A 42 -15.18 2.04 -3.92
CA GLU A 42 -16.42 1.70 -4.61
C GLU A 42 -17.65 2.23 -3.86
N LEU A 43 -17.67 2.10 -2.53
CA LEU A 43 -18.71 2.69 -1.69
C LEU A 43 -18.73 4.22 -1.75
N ALA A 44 -17.56 4.86 -1.76
CA ALA A 44 -17.45 6.31 -1.89
C ALA A 44 -17.99 6.80 -3.24
N GLN A 45 -17.68 6.08 -4.33
CA GLN A 45 -18.22 6.38 -5.66
C GLN A 45 -19.74 6.25 -5.70
N LEU A 46 -20.31 5.19 -5.11
CA LEU A 46 -21.76 5.02 -4.99
C LEU A 46 -22.43 6.16 -4.20
N ALA A 47 -21.74 6.69 -3.19
CA ALA A 47 -22.20 7.84 -2.41
C ALA A 47 -22.02 9.20 -3.12
N GLY A 48 -21.56 9.22 -4.38
CA GLY A 48 -21.32 10.44 -5.14
C GLY A 48 -20.05 11.20 -4.72
N LEU A 49 -19.17 10.60 -3.91
CA LEU A 49 -17.89 11.17 -3.53
C LEU A 49 -16.86 10.83 -4.61
N SER A 50 -16.61 11.77 -5.53
CA SER A 50 -15.58 11.66 -6.54
C SER A 50 -14.20 12.00 -5.95
N GLY A 51 -13.48 10.99 -5.45
CA GLY A 51 -12.13 11.15 -4.90
C GLY A 51 -11.47 9.82 -4.52
N GLY A 52 -10.13 9.82 -4.43
CA GLY A 52 -9.36 8.64 -4.06
C GLY A 52 -7.88 8.92 -3.85
N ARG A 53 -7.13 7.91 -3.38
CA ARG A 53 -5.68 8.03 -3.15
C ARG A 53 -4.88 7.21 -4.16
N LEU A 54 -4.20 7.88 -5.09
CA LEU A 54 -3.26 7.25 -6.02
C LEU A 54 -1.84 7.24 -5.42
N ARG A 55 -1.19 6.07 -5.39
CA ARG A 55 0.23 5.93 -5.06
C ARG A 55 1.04 5.75 -6.35
N VAL A 56 1.99 6.65 -6.61
CA VAL A 56 2.86 6.60 -7.80
C VAL A 56 4.30 6.37 -7.37
N GLY A 57 4.93 5.31 -7.88
CA GLY A 57 6.37 5.07 -7.74
C GLY A 57 7.10 5.58 -8.98
N THR A 58 8.18 6.33 -8.78
CA THR A 58 9.02 6.85 -9.88
C THR A 58 10.47 6.93 -9.44
N PHE A 59 11.38 7.00 -10.41
CA PHE A 59 12.78 7.33 -10.17
C PHE A 59 13.00 8.84 -10.31
N THR A 60 14.08 9.35 -9.72
CA THR A 60 14.29 10.78 -9.47
C THR A 60 14.09 11.65 -10.73
N THR A 61 14.73 11.28 -11.84
CA THR A 61 14.67 12.04 -13.09
C THR A 61 13.24 12.09 -13.66
N ALA A 62 12.55 10.95 -13.75
CA ALA A 62 11.16 10.91 -14.20
C ALA A 62 10.22 11.63 -13.24
N GLY A 63 10.44 11.51 -11.93
CA GLY A 63 9.64 12.18 -10.91
C GLY A 63 9.66 13.71 -11.04
N VAL A 64 10.83 14.28 -11.32
CA VAL A 64 10.99 15.74 -11.46
C VAL A 64 10.45 16.23 -12.80
N HIS A 65 10.66 15.50 -13.90
CA HIS A 65 10.32 16.00 -15.24
C HIS A 65 8.91 15.61 -15.73
N LEU A 66 8.39 14.45 -15.32
CA LEU A 66 7.14 13.91 -15.87
C LEU A 66 5.94 14.11 -14.95
N LEU A 67 6.11 14.03 -13.62
CA LEU A 67 4.97 14.11 -12.70
C LEU A 67 4.32 15.50 -12.64
N PRO A 68 5.05 16.63 -12.57
CA PRO A 68 4.42 17.95 -12.47
C PRO A 68 3.41 18.25 -13.59
N PRO A 69 3.75 18.10 -14.91
CA PRO A 69 2.79 18.40 -15.97
C PRO A 69 1.59 17.43 -15.97
N VAL A 70 1.82 16.14 -15.66
CA VAL A 70 0.75 15.13 -15.59
C VAL A 70 -0.24 15.43 -14.45
N LEU A 71 0.26 15.78 -13.26
CA LEU A 71 -0.59 16.12 -12.12
C LEU A 71 -1.36 17.43 -12.34
N SER A 72 -0.76 18.41 -13.01
CA SER A 72 -1.44 19.65 -13.41
C SER A 72 -2.54 19.40 -14.44
N ALA A 73 -2.37 18.45 -15.36
CA ALA A 73 -3.40 18.04 -16.31
C ALA A 73 -4.52 17.25 -15.63
N PHE A 74 -4.18 16.34 -14.70
CA PHE A 74 -5.14 15.50 -13.99
C PHE A 74 -6.07 16.27 -13.04
N ARG A 75 -5.60 17.40 -12.48
CA ARG A 75 -6.40 18.26 -11.58
C ARG A 75 -7.37 19.20 -12.31
N ARG A 76 -7.34 19.23 -13.64
CA ARG A 76 -8.16 20.11 -14.48
C ARG A 76 -9.43 19.38 -14.91
#